data_AF-A0A973U1A3-F1
#
_entry.id   AF-A0A973U1A3-F1
#
_cell.length_a   1.000
_cell.length_b   1.000
_cell.length_c   1.000
_cell.angle_alpha   90.00
_cell.angle_beta   90.00
_cell.angle_gamma   90.00
#
_symmetry.space_group_name_H-M   'P 1'
#
loop_
_entity.id
_entity.type
_entity.pdbx_description
1 polymer ?
#
loop_
_entity_poly.entity_id
_entity_poly.type
_entity_poly.pdbx_seq_one_letter_code
_entity_poly.pdbx_strand_id
1 'polypeptide(L)' 'MKNSTRALVGLIAIDAAITLGAAWMVWQTRSGRWHAPDAAEAISTITATAGGAIGIVTVILLLAFAAHRRQGN' A
#
# COMPACT_ATOMS: atom_id res chain seq x y z
N MET A 1 22.43 -4.91 -9.88
CA MET A 1 21.31 -4.11 -10.44
C MET A 1 20.05 -4.93 -10.76
N LYS A 2 20.13 -6.06 -11.47
CA LYS A 2 18.93 -6.83 -11.91
C LYS A 2 18.00 -7.29 -10.76
N ASN A 3 18.55 -7.58 -9.58
CA ASN A 3 17.78 -7.98 -8.39
C ASN A 3 17.12 -6.78 -7.68
N SER A 4 17.81 -5.64 -7.59
CA SER A 4 17.27 -4.41 -6.99
C SER A 4 16.11 -3.84 -7.81
N THR A 5 16.18 -3.91 -9.15
CA THR A 5 15.06 -3.51 -10.02
C THR A 5 13.83 -4.40 -9.83
N ARG A 6 14.02 -5.72 -9.64
CA ARG A 6 12.91 -6.66 -9.37
C ARG A 6 12.24 -6.38 -8.03
N ALA A 7 13.02 -6.06 -6.99
CA ALA A 7 12.47 -5.68 -5.68
C ALA A 7 11.64 -4.39 -5.77
N LEU A 8 12.13 -3.39 -6.51
CA LEU A 8 11.43 -2.13 -6.73
C LEU A 8 10.13 -2.31 -7.54
N VAL A 9 10.15 -3.14 -8.59
CA VAL A 9 8.95 -3.46 -9.37
C VAL A 9 7.94 -4.24 -8.53
N GLY A 10 8.39 -5.21 -7.73
CA GLY A 10 7.53 -5.94 -6.80
C GLY A 10 6.86 -5.02 -5.78
N LEU A 11 7.57 -4.00 -5.31
CA LEU A 11 7.03 -2.98 -4.40
C LEU A 11 5.91 -2.18 -5.05
N ILE A 12 6.19 -1.60 -6.22
CA ILE A 12 5.22 -0.77 -6.95
C ILE A 12 3.97 -1.60 -7.25
N ALA A 13 4.13 -2.88 -7.57
CA ALA A 13 3.01 -3.80 -7.78
C ALA A 13 2.17 -4.01 -6.50
N ILE A 14 2.81 -4.16 -5.33
CA ILE A 14 2.12 -4.29 -4.05
C ILE A 14 1.39 -2.99 -3.69
N ASP A 15 2.04 -1.84 -3.81
CA ASP A 15 1.42 -0.55 -3.52
C ASP A 15 0.25 -0.26 -4.47
N ALA A 16 0.39 -0.61 -5.75
CA ALA A 16 -0.69 -0.53 -6.72
C ALA A 16 -1.85 -1.46 -6.35
N ALA A 17 -1.57 -2.69 -5.94
CA ALA A 17 -2.60 -3.63 -5.51
C ALA A 17 -3.36 -3.15 -4.26
N ILE A 18 -2.64 -2.60 -3.26
CA ILE A 18 -3.25 -2.00 -2.06
C ILE A 18 -4.13 -0.82 -2.45
N THR A 19 -3.62 0.07 -3.30
CA THR A 19 -4.33 1.27 -3.75
C THR A 19 -5.61 0.90 -4.53
N LEU A 20 -5.51 -0.04 -5.47
CA LEU A 20 -6.65 -0.50 -6.26
C LEU A 20 -7.67 -1.23 -5.39
N GLY A 21 -7.21 -2.05 -4.45
CA GLY A 21 -8.07 -2.72 -3.46
C GLY A 21 -8.84 -1.68 -2.64
N ALA A 22 -8.16 -0.70 -2.05
CA ALA A 22 -8.79 0.36 -1.28
C ALA A 22 -9.78 1.18 -2.11
N ALA A 23 -9.44 1.53 -3.36
CA ALA A 23 -10.34 2.25 -4.26
C ALA A 23 -11.61 1.45 -4.56
N TRP A 24 -11.48 0.14 -4.81
CA TRP A 24 -12.61 -0.75 -5.00
C TRP A 24 -13.49 -0.84 -3.76
N MET A 25 -12.88 -0.97 -2.57
CA MET A 25 -13.59 -1.00 -1.29
C MET A 25 -14.39 0.29 -1.06
N VAL A 26 -13.77 1.46 -1.28
CA VAL A 26 -14.44 2.77 -1.19
C VAL A 26 -15.61 2.85 -2.17
N TRP A 27 -15.45 2.35 -3.39
CA TRP A 27 -16.53 2.31 -4.37
C TRP A 27 -17.69 1.41 -3.92
N GLN A 28 -17.42 0.23 -3.35
CA GLN A 28 -18.45 -0.65 -2.77
C GLN A 28 -19.20 0.05 -1.63
N THR A 29 -18.48 0.71 -0.71
CA THR A 29 -19.08 1.46 0.40
C THR A 29 -19.98 2.61 -0.10
N ARG A 30 -19.51 3.39 -1.08
CA ARG A 30 -20.30 4.50 -1.67
C ARG A 30 -21.53 4.01 -2.43
N SER A 31 -21.44 2.86 -3.09
CA SER A 31 -22.55 2.28 -3.85
C SER A 31 -23.62 1.60 -2.97
N GLY A 32 -23.42 1.56 -1.64
CA GLY A 32 -24.34 0.90 -0.70
C GLY A 32 -24.32 -0.63 -0.77
N ARG A 33 -23.40 -1.22 -1.55
CA ARG A 33 -23.24 -2.68 -1.68
C ARG A 33 -22.62 -3.31 -0.44
N TRP A 34 -21.90 -2.51 0.35
CA TRP A 34 -21.38 -2.90 1.65
C TRP A 34 -22.18 -2.26 2.77
N HIS A 35 -22.61 -3.10 3.72
CA HIS A 35 -23.30 -2.62 4.89
C HIS A 35 -22.27 -2.00 5.85
N ALA A 36 -22.27 -0.67 5.91
CA ALA A 36 -21.48 0.12 6.85
C ALA A 36 -22.45 1.03 7.64
N PRO A 37 -22.46 0.98 8.98
CA PRO A 37 -23.31 1.84 9.81
C PRO A 37 -23.06 3.34 9.55
N ASP A 38 -21.80 3.70 9.34
CA ASP A 38 -21.35 5.02 8.86
C ASP A 38 -20.41 4.82 7.67
N ALA A 39 -20.90 5.18 6.48
CA ALA A 39 -20.13 5.07 5.25
C ALA A 39 -18.93 6.03 5.20
N ALA A 40 -19.03 7.21 5.83
CA ALA A 40 -17.95 8.18 5.84
C ALA A 40 -16.81 7.72 6.76
N GLU A 41 -17.15 7.21 7.95
CA GLU A 41 -16.18 6.61 8.86
C GLU A 41 -15.50 5.41 8.20
N ALA A 42 -16.26 4.49 7.60
CA ALA A 42 -15.71 3.33 6.92
C ALA A 42 -14.73 3.70 5.80
N ILE A 43 -15.04 4.71 4.98
CA ILE A 43 -14.13 5.21 3.92
C ILE A 43 -12.86 5.79 4.53
N SER A 44 -12.98 6.54 5.63
CA SER A 44 -11.83 7.09 6.36
C SER A 44 -10.92 5.98 6.87
N THR A 45 -11.49 4.96 7.52
CA THR A 45 -10.74 3.80 8.01
C THR A 45 -10.05 3.04 6.88
N ILE A 46 -10.76 2.74 5.78
CA ILE A 46 -10.19 2.06 4.61
C ILE A 46 -8.98 2.85 4.08
N THR A 47 -9.13 4.15 3.91
CA THR A 47 -8.09 5.02 3.36
C THR A 47 -6.89 5.13 4.31
N ALA A 48 -7.15 5.28 5.62
CA ALA A 48 -6.10 5.36 6.63
C ALA A 48 -5.30 4.05 6.73
N THR A 49 -5.98 2.90 6.74
CA THR A 49 -5.33 1.59 6.77
C THR A 49 -4.51 1.33 5.50
N ALA A 50 -5.07 1.64 4.32
CA ALA A 50 -4.34 1.48 3.05
C ALA A 50 -3.09 2.37 2.99
N GLY A 51 -3.21 3.64 3.39
CA GLY A 51 -2.07 4.56 3.49
C GLY A 51 -1.01 4.09 4.48
N GLY A 52 -1.44 3.58 5.65
CA GLY A 52 -0.54 2.99 6.64
C GLY A 52 0.22 1.78 6.11
N ALA A 53 -0.46 0.88 5.38
CA ALA A 53 0.17 -0.29 4.76
C ALA A 53 1.24 0.12 3.72
N ILE A 54 0.93 1.06 2.83
CA ILE A 54 1.88 1.62 1.85
C ILE A 54 3.08 2.25 2.57
N GLY A 55 2.84 2.99 3.65
CA GLY A 55 3.89 3.60 4.47
C GLY A 55 4.84 2.56 5.07
N ILE A 56 4.31 1.49 5.66
CA ILE A 56 5.11 0.38 6.22
C ILE A 56 5.97 -0.27 5.12
N VAL A 57 5.34 -0.58 3.99
CA VAL A 57 5.99 -1.20 2.83
C VAL A 57 7.14 -0.33 2.31
N THR A 58 6.92 0.99 2.22
CA THR A 58 7.95 1.96 1.83
C THR A 58 9.10 2.01 2.83
N VAL A 59 8.82 2.05 4.14
CA VAL A 59 9.84 2.09 5.20
C VAL A 59 10.73 0.85 5.15
N ILE A 60 10.15 -0.34 5.02
CA ILE A 60 10.91 -1.60 4.90
C ILE A 60 11.90 -1.52 3.74
N LEU A 61 11.48 -0.94 2.61
CA LEU A 61 12.33 -0.88 1.44
C LEU A 61 13.44 0.16 1.55
N LEU A 62 13.17 1.31 2.18
CA LEU A 62 14.21 2.29 2.51
C LEU A 62 15.26 1.69 3.43
N LEU A 63 14.84 0.90 4.42
CA LEU A 63 15.75 0.17 5.31
C LEU A 63 16.57 -0.87 4.55
N ALA A 64 15.93 -1.67 3.68
CA ALA A 64 16.60 -2.66 2.86
C ALA A 64 17.62 -2.01 1.90
N PHE A 65 17.27 -0.88 1.28
CA PHE A 65 18.16 -0.12 0.43
C PHE A 65 19.34 0.47 1.21
N ALA A 66 19.10 1.07 2.38
CA ALA A 66 20.15 1.60 3.24
C ALA A 66 21.10 0.50 3.71
N ALA A 67 20.57 -0.68 4.07
CA ALA A 67 21.36 -1.85 4.42
C ALA A 67 22.22 -2.33 3.25
N HIS A 68 21.64 -2.43 2.05
CA HIS A 68 22.37 -2.82 0.83
C HIS A 68 23.48 -1.80 0.49
N ARG A 69 23.21 -0.50 0.62
CA ARG A 69 24.21 0.56 0.38
C ARG A 69 25.35 0.53 1.40
N ARG A 70 25.07 0.20 2.67
CA ARG A 70 26.10 0.06 3.72
C ARG A 70 27.01 -1.15 3.50
N GLN A 71 26.54 -2.18 2.80
CA GLN A 71 27.34 -3.38 2.49
C GLN A 71 28.32 -3.19 1.32
N GLY A 72 28.43 -1.98 0.75
CA GLY A 72 29.53 -1.63 -0.16
C GLY A 72 29.32 -2.01 -1.63
N ASN A 73 28.07 -2.16 -2.08
CA ASN A 73 27.70 -2.26 -3.50
C ASN A 73 26.88 -1.03 -3.94
#